data_AF-A0A090VM56-F1
#
_entry.id   AF-A0A090VM56-F1
#
_cell.length_a   1.000
_cell.length_b   1.000
_cell.length_c   1.000
_cell.angle_alpha   90.00
_cell.angle_beta   90.00
_cell.angle_gamma   90.00
#
_symmetry.space_group_name_H-M   'P 1'
#
loop_
_entity.id
_entity.type
_entity.pdbx_description
1 polymer ?
#
loop_
_entity_poly.entity_id
_entity_poly.type
_entity_poly.pdbx_seq_one_letter_code
_entity_poly.pdbx_strand_id
1 'polypeptide(L)'
;MKNQEETLITEKYIRKNVNFKSVGSTIVGHLYFPKDTDFSKKYPAIVAGGPMATIKEQSPGVYAKALAERGFIALAFDYRTFGESEGEPRQYEDPASKTEDIQNAISFLVAHENVDSNRIGALGICNSSSYIADALQSDIRVKAFGTISGHFSLREATVTNPLVPEEMRQAMYAKSIESRQRYFETGVAEPDDMLMPDMNEAPPAEAGVFICEQYDYYFRRREAEWPTYTNTLYLSHLDKLHAHMALIMLDK
;
A
#
# COMPACT_ATOMS: atom_id res chain seq x y z
N MET A 1 9.49 10.26 21.51
CA MET A 1 9.70 11.73 21.57
C MET A 1 10.28 12.17 20.24
N LYS A 2 9.61 13.15 19.59
CA LYS A 2 9.98 13.89 18.36
C LYS A 2 10.10 13.10 17.05
N ASN A 3 8.97 12.86 16.39
CA ASN A 3 8.88 13.22 14.97
C ASN A 3 8.20 14.59 14.94
N GLN A 4 9.00 15.66 14.98
CA GLN A 4 8.50 16.96 14.54
C GLN A 4 7.96 16.76 13.13
N GLU A 5 6.81 17.35 12.81
CA GLU A 5 6.21 17.34 11.47
C GLU A 5 7.24 17.82 10.45
N GLU A 6 7.99 16.88 9.87
CA GLU A 6 8.99 17.22 8.88
C GLU A 6 8.22 17.70 7.65
N THR A 7 8.37 18.99 7.38
CA THR A 7 7.72 19.65 6.27
C THR A 7 8.76 19.86 5.17
N LEU A 8 8.56 19.17 4.06
CA LEU A 8 9.31 19.39 2.83
C LEU A 8 8.54 20.38 1.96
N ILE A 9 9.17 21.50 1.62
CA ILE A 9 8.62 22.49 0.70
C ILE A 9 9.44 22.43 -0.59
N THR A 10 8.77 22.21 -1.71
CA THR A 10 9.39 22.25 -3.05
C THR A 10 8.80 23.40 -3.86
N GLU A 11 9.21 23.54 -5.12
CA GLU A 11 8.57 24.47 -6.07
C GLU A 11 7.22 23.96 -6.60
N LYS A 12 6.87 22.70 -6.33
CA LYS A 12 5.71 22.03 -6.93
C LYS A 12 4.63 21.62 -5.94
N TYR A 13 5.03 21.31 -4.71
CA TYR A 13 4.14 20.86 -3.63
C TYR A 13 4.77 21.10 -2.27
N ILE A 14 3.94 21.01 -1.22
CA ILE A 14 4.36 20.90 0.17
C ILE A 14 4.05 19.47 0.62
N ARG A 15 4.98 18.79 1.29
CA ARG A 15 4.74 17.47 1.91
C ARG A 15 4.95 17.59 3.41
N LYS A 16 4.00 17.11 4.20
CA LYS A 16 4.13 16.95 5.65
C LYS A 16 4.15 15.47 6.00
N ASN A 17 5.05 15.08 6.91
CA ASN A 17 4.96 13.77 7.54
C ASN A 17 3.80 13.81 8.55
N VAL A 18 2.90 12.83 8.46
CA VAL A 18 1.70 12.75 9.29
C VAL A 18 1.59 11.37 9.91
N ASN A 19 0.83 11.28 10.99
CA ASN A 19 0.44 10.01 11.56
C ASN A 19 -1.03 10.03 11.99
N PHE A 20 -1.65 8.86 11.98
CA PHE A 20 -3.01 8.64 12.47
C PHE A 20 -3.14 7.25 13.08
N LYS A 21 -4.29 6.93 13.67
CA LYS A 21 -4.55 5.63 14.28
C LYS A 21 -5.37 4.73 13.36
N SER A 22 -4.98 3.46 13.29
CA SER A 22 -5.79 2.36 12.75
C SER A 22 -5.74 1.19 13.72
N VAL A 23 -6.88 0.86 14.33
CA VAL A 23 -7.01 -0.23 15.33
C VAL A 23 -5.90 -0.21 16.40
N GLY A 24 -5.65 0.95 16.98
CA GLY A 24 -4.62 1.15 18.01
C GLY A 24 -3.19 1.33 17.48
N SER A 25 -2.89 0.84 16.27
CA SER A 25 -1.59 1.02 15.61
C SER A 25 -1.45 2.44 15.06
N THR A 26 -0.25 3.01 15.18
CA THR A 26 0.12 4.26 14.51
C THR A 26 0.44 3.99 13.05
N ILE A 27 -0.29 4.65 12.16
CA ILE A 27 -0.06 4.66 10.73
C ILE A 27 0.73 5.91 10.37
N VAL A 28 1.80 5.76 9.59
CA VAL A 28 2.67 6.84 9.15
C VAL A 28 2.42 7.14 7.67
N GLY A 29 2.36 8.42 7.33
CA GLY A 29 2.03 8.87 5.99
C GLY A 29 2.73 10.16 5.58
N HIS A 30 2.63 10.45 4.30
CA HIS A 30 3.00 11.70 3.67
C HIS A 30 1.73 12.38 3.14
N LEU A 31 1.42 13.55 3.69
CA LEU A 31 0.32 14.40 3.23
C LEU A 31 0.89 15.49 2.32
N TYR A 32 0.50 15.44 1.06
CA TYR A 32 0.92 16.35 0.02
C TYR A 32 -0.15 17.42 -0.20
N PHE A 33 0.29 18.67 -0.31
CA PHE A 33 -0.52 19.83 -0.60
C PHE A 33 -0.03 20.50 -1.88
N PRO A 34 -0.91 21.14 -2.67
CA PRO A 34 -0.50 22.05 -3.73
C PRO A 34 0.49 23.10 -3.21
N LYS A 35 1.45 23.53 -4.05
CA LYS A 35 2.47 24.51 -3.65
C LYS A 35 1.87 25.77 -3.04
N ASP A 36 0.91 26.38 -3.72
CA ASP A 36 0.30 27.65 -3.34
C ASP A 36 -0.97 27.44 -2.50
N THR A 37 -0.96 26.44 -1.61
CA THR A 37 -2.09 26.15 -0.73
C THR A 37 -2.38 27.35 0.18
N ASP A 38 -3.54 27.95 -0.01
CA ASP A 38 -4.16 28.86 0.95
C ASP A 38 -4.79 28.03 2.07
N PHE A 39 -4.12 27.98 3.23
CA PHE A 39 -4.53 27.20 4.40
C PHE A 39 -5.77 27.75 5.12
N SER A 40 -6.38 28.85 4.63
CA SER A 40 -7.73 29.27 5.06
C SER A 40 -8.86 28.58 4.29
N LYS A 41 -8.52 27.86 3.21
CA LYS A 41 -9.48 27.17 2.32
C LYS A 41 -9.47 25.66 2.49
N LYS A 42 -10.47 25.04 1.87
CA LYS A 42 -10.64 23.59 1.78
C LYS A 42 -10.46 23.11 0.34
N TYR A 43 -9.82 21.95 0.18
CA TYR A 43 -9.46 21.37 -1.10
C TYR A 43 -10.01 19.94 -1.22
N PRO A 44 -10.27 19.45 -2.46
CA PRO A 44 -10.53 18.04 -2.66
C PRO A 44 -9.31 17.22 -2.23
N ALA A 45 -9.56 16.05 -1.65
CA ALA A 45 -8.51 15.18 -1.13
C ALA A 45 -8.58 13.77 -1.70
N ILE A 46 -7.43 13.13 -1.89
CA ILE A 46 -7.33 11.78 -2.44
C ILE A 46 -6.43 10.92 -1.55
N VAL A 47 -6.92 9.75 -1.15
CA VAL A 47 -6.07 8.69 -0.57
C VAL A 47 -5.46 7.87 -1.71
N ALA A 48 -4.13 7.70 -1.71
CA ALA A 48 -3.38 6.94 -2.70
C ALA A 48 -2.78 5.69 -2.04
N GLY A 49 -3.33 4.53 -2.38
CA GLY A 49 -2.89 3.24 -1.84
C GLY A 49 -1.89 2.54 -2.76
N GLY A 50 -0.80 2.03 -2.17
CA GLY A 50 0.28 1.36 -2.88
C GLY A 50 0.04 -0.15 -3.10
N PRO A 51 0.77 -0.78 -4.04
CA PRO A 51 0.75 -2.23 -4.22
C PRO A 51 1.04 -3.03 -2.95
N MET A 52 0.80 -4.34 -3.03
CA MET A 52 1.21 -5.32 -2.01
C MET A 52 2.69 -5.14 -1.64
N ALA A 53 3.01 -5.29 -0.34
CA ALA A 53 4.34 -5.06 0.25
C ALA A 53 4.98 -3.66 0.10
N THR A 54 4.36 -2.71 -0.61
CA THR A 54 4.98 -1.40 -0.85
C THR A 54 4.79 -0.40 0.28
N ILE A 55 5.63 0.64 0.27
CA ILE A 55 5.61 1.75 1.23
C ILE A 55 5.31 3.09 0.54
N LYS A 56 4.95 4.11 1.33
CA LYS A 56 4.51 5.44 0.89
C LYS A 56 5.52 6.19 0.04
N GLU A 57 6.81 5.90 0.15
CA GLU A 57 7.88 6.52 -0.63
C GLU A 57 7.95 6.03 -2.09
N GLN A 58 7.31 4.89 -2.39
CA GLN A 58 7.31 4.27 -3.71
C GLN A 58 6.17 4.82 -4.59
N SER A 59 5.54 3.97 -5.41
CA SER A 59 4.49 4.37 -6.34
C SER A 59 3.35 5.18 -5.69
N PRO A 60 2.81 4.87 -4.49
CA PRO A 60 1.78 5.72 -3.89
C PRO A 60 2.24 7.17 -3.67
N GLY A 61 3.47 7.39 -3.20
CA GLY A 61 4.05 8.73 -3.03
C GLY A 61 4.28 9.47 -4.35
N VAL A 62 4.72 8.74 -5.40
CA VAL A 62 4.88 9.30 -6.74
C VAL A 62 3.55 9.85 -7.27
N TYR A 63 2.47 9.08 -7.14
CA TYR A 63 1.15 9.53 -7.57
C TYR A 63 0.54 10.58 -6.65
N ALA A 64 0.72 10.49 -5.33
CA ALA A 64 0.25 11.52 -4.40
C ALA A 64 0.91 12.88 -4.67
N LYS A 65 2.21 12.89 -4.94
CA LYS A 65 2.93 14.08 -5.43
C LYS A 65 2.30 14.62 -6.71
N ALA A 66 2.09 13.76 -7.72
CA ALA A 66 1.53 14.19 -9.00
C ALA A 66 0.11 14.75 -8.87
N LEU A 67 -0.69 14.26 -7.92
CA LEU A 67 -2.02 14.78 -7.59
C LEU A 67 -1.94 16.15 -6.90
N ALA A 68 -0.98 16.35 -6.00
CA ALA A 68 -0.74 17.64 -5.36
C ALA A 68 -0.36 18.73 -6.37
N GLU A 69 0.50 18.39 -7.34
CA GLU A 69 0.83 19.27 -8.47
C GLU A 69 -0.40 19.65 -9.33
N ARG A 70 -1.52 18.91 -9.21
CA ARG A 70 -2.78 19.12 -9.93
C ARG A 70 -3.89 19.72 -9.05
N GLY A 71 -3.56 20.20 -7.84
CA GLY A 71 -4.51 20.93 -6.99
C GLY A 71 -5.28 20.07 -5.97
N PHE A 72 -4.90 18.82 -5.76
CA PHE A 72 -5.51 17.95 -4.75
C PHE A 72 -4.64 17.88 -3.49
N ILE A 73 -5.26 17.79 -2.31
CA ILE A 73 -4.54 17.24 -1.16
C ILE A 73 -4.43 15.73 -1.38
N ALA A 74 -3.26 15.14 -1.20
CA ALA A 74 -3.08 13.71 -1.45
C ALA A 74 -2.33 13.02 -0.31
N LEU A 75 -2.82 11.87 0.12
CA LEU A 75 -2.20 11.07 1.18
C LEU A 75 -1.65 9.77 0.60
N ALA A 76 -0.34 9.56 0.76
CA ALA A 76 0.28 8.24 0.66
C ALA A 76 0.65 7.78 2.07
N PHE A 77 0.44 6.51 2.40
CA PHE A 77 0.71 5.99 3.75
C PHE A 77 1.22 4.55 3.71
N ASP A 78 1.93 4.16 4.76
CA ASP A 78 2.35 2.78 4.97
C ASP A 78 1.20 2.03 5.63
N TYR A 79 0.74 0.92 5.05
CA TYR A 79 -0.22 0.05 5.72
C TYR A 79 0.33 -0.43 7.07
N ARG A 80 -0.54 -0.82 8.01
CA ARG A 80 -0.09 -1.43 9.27
C ARG A 80 0.86 -2.60 8.96
N THR A 81 1.89 -2.79 9.79
CA THR A 81 2.96 -3.81 9.63
C THR A 81 3.99 -3.57 8.52
N PHE A 82 3.85 -2.51 7.72
CA PHE A 82 4.79 -2.15 6.64
C PHE A 82 5.47 -0.81 6.91
N GLY A 83 6.62 -0.58 6.27
CA GLY A 83 7.36 0.67 6.32
C GLY A 83 7.55 1.20 7.74
N GLU A 84 7.17 2.46 7.95
CA GLU A 84 7.27 3.14 9.25
C GLU A 84 6.03 2.99 10.13
N SER A 85 4.94 2.41 9.60
CA SER A 85 3.74 2.15 10.38
C SER A 85 3.96 1.04 11.40
N GLU A 86 3.31 1.19 12.56
CA GLU A 86 3.29 0.17 13.60
C GLU A 86 2.49 -1.07 13.17
N GLY A 87 2.56 -2.11 14.01
CA GLY A 87 1.81 -3.35 13.84
C GLY A 87 2.75 -4.55 13.80
N GLU A 88 2.27 -5.65 14.38
CA GLU A 88 2.93 -6.95 14.38
C GLU A 88 1.92 -8.05 13.99
N PRO A 89 2.37 -9.13 13.33
CA PRO A 89 3.75 -9.35 12.87
C PRO A 89 4.13 -8.42 11.69
N ARG A 90 5.40 -8.03 11.57
CA ARG A 90 5.89 -7.26 10.41
C ARG A 90 5.61 -7.98 9.09
N GLN A 91 5.43 -7.20 8.02
CA GLN A 91 5.19 -7.67 6.66
C GLN A 91 3.92 -8.52 6.51
N TYR A 92 2.89 -8.25 7.32
CA TYR A 92 1.68 -9.03 7.33
C TYR A 92 0.66 -8.52 6.31
N GLU A 93 0.54 -9.25 5.20
CA GLU A 93 -0.38 -8.92 4.12
C GLU A 93 -1.79 -9.48 4.39
N ASP A 94 -2.56 -8.77 5.22
CA ASP A 94 -3.96 -9.09 5.49
C ASP A 94 -4.91 -8.10 4.77
N PRO A 95 -5.68 -8.55 3.75
CA PRO A 95 -6.56 -7.67 3.00
C PRO A 95 -7.61 -6.94 3.84
N ALA A 96 -8.23 -7.62 4.82
CA ALA A 96 -9.23 -7.00 5.68
C ALA A 96 -8.61 -5.89 6.53
N SER A 97 -7.39 -6.14 7.02
CA SER A 97 -6.62 -5.16 7.74
C SER A 97 -6.28 -3.93 6.89
N LYS A 98 -5.88 -4.13 5.63
CA LYS A 98 -5.59 -3.05 4.69
C LYS A 98 -6.83 -2.25 4.28
N THR A 99 -7.97 -2.91 4.10
CA THR A 99 -9.28 -2.26 3.88
C THR A 99 -9.60 -1.29 5.03
N GLU A 100 -9.45 -1.74 6.27
CA GLU A 100 -9.70 -0.91 7.45
C GLU A 100 -8.70 0.25 7.59
N ASP A 101 -7.42 0.03 7.25
CA ASP A 101 -6.42 1.11 7.22
C ASP A 101 -6.79 2.20 6.21
N ILE A 102 -7.33 1.82 5.04
CA ILE A 102 -7.83 2.77 4.03
C ILE A 102 -9.01 3.57 4.58
N GLN A 103 -9.97 2.92 5.23
CA GLN A 103 -11.11 3.60 5.85
C GLN A 103 -10.68 4.59 6.93
N ASN A 104 -9.64 4.24 7.71
CA ASN A 104 -9.05 5.13 8.70
C ASN A 104 -8.23 6.26 8.06
N ALA A 105 -7.55 6.02 6.95
CA ALA A 105 -6.88 7.06 6.16
C ALA A 105 -7.90 8.06 5.56
N ILE A 106 -9.06 7.59 5.11
CA ILE A 106 -10.19 8.43 4.67
C ILE A 106 -10.70 9.26 5.85
N SER A 107 -10.89 8.65 7.03
CA SER A 107 -11.31 9.37 8.24
C SER A 107 -10.29 10.46 8.64
N PHE A 108 -8.99 10.17 8.56
CA PHE A 108 -7.94 11.15 8.78
C PHE A 108 -8.05 12.34 7.81
N LEU A 109 -8.23 12.08 6.51
CA LEU A 109 -8.43 13.15 5.52
C LEU A 109 -9.69 13.97 5.81
N VAL A 110 -10.82 13.32 6.09
CA VAL A 110 -12.09 14.00 6.39
C VAL A 110 -12.01 14.89 7.62
N ALA A 111 -11.20 14.52 8.61
CA ALA A 111 -10.98 15.31 9.82
C ALA A 111 -9.98 16.47 9.63
N HIS A 112 -9.23 16.50 8.53
CA HIS A 112 -8.20 17.51 8.29
C HIS A 112 -8.81 18.88 7.94
N GLU A 113 -8.32 19.95 8.56
CA GLU A 113 -8.93 21.29 8.48
C GLU A 113 -9.02 21.86 7.05
N ASN A 114 -8.00 21.58 6.21
CA ASN A 114 -7.95 22.02 4.81
C ASN A 114 -8.60 21.06 3.81
N VAL A 115 -9.27 20.01 4.27
CA VAL A 115 -9.96 19.06 3.39
C VAL A 115 -11.44 19.38 3.32
N ASP A 116 -11.98 19.42 2.10
CA ASP A 116 -13.42 19.41 1.87
C ASP A 116 -13.93 17.97 2.01
N SER A 117 -14.61 17.69 3.12
CA SER A 117 -15.13 16.35 3.45
C SER A 117 -16.17 15.84 2.46
N ASN A 118 -16.74 16.69 1.61
CA ASN A 118 -17.66 16.28 0.54
C ASN A 118 -16.96 15.94 -0.77
N ARG A 119 -15.63 16.12 -0.87
CA ARG A 119 -14.83 15.95 -2.09
C ARG A 119 -13.63 15.03 -1.85
N ILE A 120 -13.91 13.83 -1.38
CA ILE A 120 -12.91 12.78 -1.17
C ILE A 120 -12.87 11.84 -2.39
N GLY A 121 -11.67 11.56 -2.88
CA GLY A 121 -11.40 10.53 -3.89
C GLY A 121 -10.46 9.46 -3.35
N ALA A 122 -10.32 8.37 -4.11
CA ALA A 122 -9.35 7.32 -3.85
C ALA A 122 -8.62 6.93 -5.13
N LEU A 123 -7.35 6.56 -5.01
CA LEU A 123 -6.51 6.06 -6.10
C LEU A 123 -5.85 4.75 -5.68
N GLY A 124 -6.16 3.67 -6.41
CA GLY A 124 -5.58 2.35 -6.20
C GLY A 124 -4.50 2.02 -7.23
N ILE A 125 -3.32 1.62 -6.77
CA ILE A 125 -2.23 1.19 -7.64
C ILE A 125 -2.05 -0.32 -7.48
N CYS A 126 -2.10 -1.06 -8.59
CA CYS A 126 -1.99 -2.53 -8.59
C CYS A 126 -3.02 -3.15 -7.61
N ASN A 127 -2.57 -4.00 -6.69
CA ASN A 127 -3.37 -4.72 -5.70
C ASN A 127 -4.14 -3.80 -4.74
N SER A 128 -3.70 -2.55 -4.55
CA SER A 128 -4.47 -1.58 -3.76
C SER A 128 -5.85 -1.29 -4.34
N SER A 129 -6.02 -1.52 -5.64
CA SER A 129 -7.33 -1.37 -6.28
C SER A 129 -8.36 -2.31 -5.67
N SER A 130 -7.95 -3.52 -5.29
CA SER A 130 -8.80 -4.47 -4.58
C SER A 130 -9.12 -4.01 -3.17
N TYR A 131 -8.11 -3.61 -2.38
CA TYR A 131 -8.31 -3.14 -0.99
C TYR A 131 -9.22 -1.91 -0.92
N ILE A 132 -9.03 -0.95 -1.84
CA ILE A 132 -9.86 0.25 -1.90
C ILE A 132 -11.26 -0.14 -2.36
N ALA A 133 -11.42 -0.92 -3.43
CA ALA A 133 -12.73 -1.36 -3.88
C ALA A 133 -13.53 -2.04 -2.74
N ASP A 134 -12.86 -2.84 -1.90
CA ASP A 134 -13.44 -3.45 -0.72
C ASP A 134 -13.89 -2.43 0.33
N ALA A 135 -13.04 -1.43 0.65
CA ALA A 135 -13.40 -0.34 1.56
C ALA A 135 -14.63 0.44 1.08
N LEU A 136 -14.73 0.68 -0.22
CA LEU A 136 -15.79 1.47 -0.86
C LEU A 136 -17.15 0.79 -0.87
N GLN A 137 -17.22 -0.53 -0.61
CA GLN A 137 -18.51 -1.22 -0.46
C GLN A 137 -19.31 -0.70 0.74
N SER A 138 -18.62 -0.17 1.77
CA SER A 138 -19.24 0.32 3.00
C SER A 138 -18.95 1.80 3.29
N ASP A 139 -17.94 2.38 2.64
CA ASP A 139 -17.54 3.78 2.85
C ASP A 139 -18.02 4.72 1.72
N ILE A 140 -19.20 5.30 1.92
CA ILE A 140 -19.86 6.21 0.95
C ILE A 140 -19.25 7.62 0.89
N ARG A 141 -18.21 7.90 1.67
CA ARG A 141 -17.59 9.24 1.73
C ARG A 141 -16.77 9.54 0.48
N VAL A 142 -16.22 8.50 -0.16
CA VAL A 142 -15.45 8.61 -1.41
C VAL A 142 -16.40 8.82 -2.60
N LYS A 143 -16.12 9.84 -3.41
CA LYS A 143 -16.96 10.29 -4.54
C LYS A 143 -16.45 9.84 -5.90
N ALA A 144 -15.18 9.47 -5.99
CA ALA A 144 -14.57 8.94 -7.20
C ALA A 144 -13.41 8.00 -6.84
N PHE A 145 -13.29 6.92 -7.60
CA PHE A 145 -12.22 5.94 -7.47
C PHE A 145 -11.54 5.74 -8.82
N GLY A 146 -10.22 5.98 -8.85
CA GLY A 146 -9.37 5.72 -10.02
C GLY A 146 -8.40 4.59 -9.75
N THR A 147 -7.95 3.91 -10.80
CA THR A 147 -6.92 2.85 -10.68
C THR A 147 -5.81 2.99 -11.70
N ILE A 148 -4.63 2.53 -11.32
CA ILE A 148 -3.44 2.44 -12.18
C ILE A 148 -2.97 0.98 -12.16
N SER A 149 -3.02 0.34 -13.33
CA SER A 149 -2.72 -1.09 -13.47
C SER A 149 -3.45 -1.94 -12.44
N GLY A 150 -4.74 -1.63 -12.23
CA GLY A 150 -5.50 -2.13 -11.09
C GLY A 150 -5.73 -3.64 -11.13
N HIS A 151 -5.42 -4.32 -10.02
CA HIS A 151 -5.81 -5.70 -9.78
C HIS A 151 -6.90 -5.75 -8.72
N PHE A 152 -7.98 -6.47 -9.04
CA PHE A 152 -9.19 -6.54 -8.21
C PHE A 152 -9.49 -7.93 -7.66
N SER A 153 -8.62 -8.90 -7.96
CA SER A 153 -8.66 -10.27 -7.46
C SER A 153 -7.28 -10.62 -6.96
N LEU A 154 -7.07 -10.54 -5.65
CA LEU A 154 -5.80 -10.96 -5.04
C LEU A 154 -5.59 -12.46 -5.21
N ARG A 155 -6.67 -13.22 -5.24
CA ARG A 155 -6.65 -14.64 -5.56
C ARG A 155 -6.02 -14.90 -6.94
N GLU A 156 -6.42 -14.15 -7.97
CA GLU A 156 -5.82 -14.27 -9.31
C GLU A 156 -4.40 -13.74 -9.37
N ALA A 157 -4.12 -12.64 -8.67
CA ALA A 157 -2.79 -12.05 -8.65
C ALA A 157 -1.73 -12.94 -7.99
N THR A 158 -2.15 -13.82 -7.07
CA THR A 158 -1.22 -14.63 -6.25
C THR A 158 -1.31 -16.12 -6.55
N VAL A 159 -2.51 -16.69 -6.55
CA VAL A 159 -2.70 -18.12 -6.30
C VAL A 159 -3.33 -18.86 -7.47
N THR A 160 -4.37 -18.30 -8.06
CA THR A 160 -4.99 -18.86 -9.27
C THR A 160 -4.37 -18.30 -10.54
N ASN A 161 -3.22 -17.63 -10.44
CA ASN A 161 -2.45 -17.18 -11.59
C ASN A 161 -2.06 -18.41 -12.45
N PRO A 162 -2.57 -18.55 -13.68
CA PRO A 162 -2.30 -19.70 -14.53
C PRO A 162 -0.83 -19.75 -15.00
N LEU A 163 -0.08 -18.65 -14.84
CA LEU A 163 1.34 -18.58 -15.16
C LEU A 163 2.23 -19.19 -14.06
N VAL A 164 1.66 -19.45 -12.87
CA VAL A 164 2.37 -20.10 -11.77
C VAL A 164 2.21 -21.63 -11.89
N PRO A 165 3.31 -22.40 -12.03
CA PRO A 165 3.26 -23.86 -12.09
C PRO A 165 2.62 -24.48 -10.84
N GLU A 166 1.98 -25.65 -10.99
CA GLU A 166 1.31 -26.33 -9.87
C GLU A 166 2.30 -26.70 -8.76
N GLU A 167 3.52 -27.11 -9.10
CA GLU A 167 4.53 -27.45 -8.10
C GLU A 167 4.91 -26.25 -7.23
N MET A 168 5.05 -25.07 -7.84
CA MET A 168 5.32 -23.82 -7.13
C MET A 168 4.14 -23.44 -6.22
N ARG A 169 2.91 -23.60 -6.72
CA ARG A 169 1.69 -23.35 -5.95
C ARG A 169 1.59 -24.25 -4.71
N GLN A 170 1.87 -25.54 -4.85
CA GLN A 170 1.88 -26.47 -3.72
C GLN A 170 2.97 -26.13 -2.71
N ALA A 171 4.15 -25.72 -3.19
CA ALA A 171 5.24 -25.28 -2.31
C ALA A 171 4.85 -24.01 -1.52
N MET A 172 4.15 -23.05 -2.14
CA MET A 172 3.63 -21.86 -1.45
C MET A 172 2.65 -22.23 -0.32
N TYR A 173 1.75 -23.18 -0.56
CA TYR A 173 0.84 -23.66 0.48
C TYR A 173 1.56 -24.36 1.62
N ALA A 174 2.49 -25.26 1.30
CA ALA A 174 3.28 -25.96 2.32
C ALA A 174 4.03 -24.96 3.21
N LYS A 175 4.68 -23.96 2.59
CA LYS A 175 5.39 -22.89 3.28
C LYS A 175 4.46 -22.03 4.15
N SER A 176 3.27 -21.70 3.67
CA SER A 176 2.26 -20.96 4.43
C SER A 176 1.81 -21.72 5.69
N ILE A 177 1.55 -23.02 5.56
CA ILE A 177 1.15 -23.89 6.68
C ILE A 177 2.28 -24.02 7.71
N GLU A 178 3.52 -24.25 7.25
CA GLU A 178 4.70 -24.32 8.11
C GLU A 178 4.92 -23.00 8.86
N SER A 179 4.87 -21.87 8.16
CA SER A 179 5.01 -20.52 8.74
C SER A 179 3.96 -20.28 9.83
N ARG A 180 2.70 -20.68 9.59
CA ARG A 180 1.62 -20.61 10.57
C ARG A 180 1.90 -21.49 11.79
N GLN A 181 2.32 -22.74 11.60
CA GLN A 181 2.63 -23.66 12.70
C GLN A 181 3.78 -23.13 13.56
N ARG A 182 4.87 -22.69 12.93
CA ARG A 182 6.03 -22.12 13.62
C ARG A 182 5.67 -20.89 14.46
N TYR A 183 4.84 -20.00 13.93
CA TYR A 183 4.39 -18.84 14.69
C TYR A 183 3.51 -19.24 15.88
N PHE A 184 2.64 -20.23 15.72
CA PHE A 184 1.85 -20.76 16.85
C PHE A 184 2.75 -21.33 17.96
N GLU A 185 3.82 -22.03 17.59
CA GLU A 185 4.75 -22.66 18.55
C GLU A 185 5.72 -21.67 19.21
N THR A 186 6.15 -20.64 18.48
CA THR A 186 7.29 -19.79 18.89
C THR A 186 6.95 -18.32 19.08
N GLY A 187 5.84 -17.85 18.52
CA GLY A 187 5.50 -16.42 18.43
C GLY A 187 6.36 -15.63 17.44
N VAL A 188 7.28 -16.27 16.72
CA VAL A 188 8.20 -15.62 15.77
C VAL A 188 7.60 -15.66 14.37
N ALA A 189 7.38 -14.50 13.78
CA ALA A 189 6.99 -14.36 12.38
C ALA A 189 8.24 -14.15 11.53
N GLU A 190 8.43 -15.01 10.53
CA GLU A 190 9.55 -14.93 9.58
C GLU A 190 8.98 -14.59 8.20
N PRO A 191 9.14 -13.33 7.74
CA PRO A 191 8.82 -12.95 6.38
C PRO A 191 9.68 -13.72 5.37
N ASP A 192 9.11 -13.99 4.20
CA ASP A 192 9.73 -14.76 3.13
C ASP A 192 9.42 -14.10 1.77
N ASP A 193 10.27 -14.31 0.78
CA ASP A 193 10.17 -13.68 -0.53
C ASP A 193 9.50 -14.59 -1.58
N MET A 194 9.01 -15.77 -1.22
CA MET A 194 8.44 -16.71 -2.19
C MET A 194 7.30 -16.13 -3.04
N LEU A 195 6.45 -15.25 -2.48
CA LEU A 195 5.39 -14.57 -3.25
C LEU A 195 5.91 -13.39 -4.07
N MET A 196 7.01 -12.78 -3.62
CA MET A 196 7.63 -11.60 -4.23
C MET A 196 9.14 -11.78 -4.24
N PRO A 197 9.70 -12.62 -5.14
CA PRO A 197 11.09 -13.02 -5.09
C PRO A 197 12.02 -11.81 -5.05
N ASP A 198 13.02 -11.85 -4.16
CA ASP A 198 13.98 -10.78 -4.08
C ASP A 198 14.95 -10.82 -5.28
N MET A 199 15.36 -9.66 -5.78
CA MET A 199 16.34 -9.53 -6.85
C MET A 199 17.60 -8.85 -6.31
N ASN A 200 18.54 -9.66 -5.83
CA ASN A 200 19.80 -9.17 -5.29
C ASN A 200 20.82 -8.78 -6.37
N GLU A 201 20.70 -9.34 -7.56
CA GLU A 201 21.61 -9.08 -8.69
C GLU A 201 20.87 -8.41 -9.84
N ALA A 202 21.56 -7.52 -10.56
CA ALA A 202 21.01 -6.86 -11.71
C ALA A 202 20.69 -7.89 -12.81
N PRO A 203 19.47 -7.88 -13.37
CA PRO A 203 19.12 -8.80 -14.44
C PRO A 203 19.91 -8.46 -15.72
N PRO A 204 20.24 -9.46 -16.55
CA PRO A 204 20.84 -9.22 -17.86
C PRO A 204 19.85 -8.45 -18.75
N ALA A 205 20.34 -7.67 -19.72
CA ALA A 205 19.50 -6.83 -20.59
C ALA A 205 18.48 -7.66 -21.39
N GLU A 206 18.81 -8.91 -21.68
CA GLU A 206 17.99 -9.89 -22.38
C GLU A 206 16.78 -10.37 -21.56
N ALA A 207 16.75 -10.12 -20.24
CA ALA A 207 15.59 -10.39 -19.39
C ALA A 207 14.37 -9.51 -19.77
N GLY A 208 14.60 -8.46 -20.56
CA GLY A 208 13.56 -7.59 -21.09
C GLY A 208 13.32 -6.36 -20.22
N VAL A 209 12.82 -5.31 -20.86
CA VAL A 209 12.68 -3.97 -20.27
C VAL A 209 11.89 -3.98 -18.96
N PHE A 210 10.84 -4.78 -18.87
CA PHE A 210 10.00 -4.85 -17.68
C PHE A 210 10.78 -5.34 -16.44
N ILE A 211 11.58 -6.41 -16.59
CA ILE A 211 12.36 -6.98 -15.48
C ILE A 211 13.48 -6.01 -15.08
N CYS A 212 14.14 -5.39 -16.05
CA CYS A 212 15.19 -4.39 -15.78
C CYS A 212 14.63 -3.14 -15.08
N GLU A 213 13.50 -2.60 -15.54
CA GLU A 213 12.87 -1.43 -14.90
C GLU A 213 12.32 -1.76 -13.51
N GLN A 214 11.78 -2.97 -13.31
CA GLN A 214 11.38 -3.45 -11.99
C GLN A 214 12.57 -3.53 -11.04
N TYR A 215 13.69 -4.10 -11.50
CA TYR A 215 14.95 -4.14 -10.74
C TYR A 215 15.42 -2.73 -10.36
N ASP A 216 15.54 -1.86 -11.36
CA ASP A 216 16.02 -0.49 -11.17
C ASP A 216 15.11 0.30 -10.22
N TYR A 217 13.79 0.11 -10.29
CA TYR A 217 12.86 0.80 -9.40
C TYR A 217 12.87 0.22 -7.99
N TYR A 218 12.55 -1.07 -7.82
CA TYR A 218 12.27 -1.67 -6.50
C TYR A 218 13.51 -2.14 -5.74
N PHE A 219 14.57 -2.54 -6.44
CA PHE A 219 15.67 -3.27 -5.82
C PHE A 219 16.94 -2.42 -5.75
N ARG A 220 17.33 -1.80 -6.87
CA ARG A 220 18.54 -0.97 -6.93
C ARG A 220 18.49 0.25 -6.01
N ARG A 221 17.31 0.85 -5.85
CA ARG A 221 17.13 2.12 -5.12
C ARG A 221 16.84 1.93 -3.63
N ARG A 222 16.47 0.72 -3.20
CA ARG A 222 15.85 0.50 -1.88
C ARG A 222 16.74 0.92 -0.71
N GLU A 223 18.02 0.56 -0.72
CA GLU A 223 18.90 0.86 0.41
C GLU A 223 19.16 2.36 0.58
N ALA A 224 19.27 3.08 -0.55
CA ALA A 224 19.57 4.51 -0.55
C ALA A 224 18.33 5.38 -0.37
N GLU A 225 17.19 4.98 -0.93
CA GLU A 225 15.98 5.81 -0.96
C GLU A 225 14.89 5.35 0.02
N TRP A 226 14.80 4.05 0.29
CA TRP A 226 13.68 3.41 1.00
C TRP A 226 14.17 2.42 2.07
N PRO A 227 14.93 2.87 3.08
CA PRO A 227 15.59 1.99 4.04
C PRO A 227 14.63 1.15 4.90
N THR A 228 13.33 1.49 4.91
CA THR A 228 12.27 0.76 5.63
C THR A 228 11.50 -0.23 4.76
N TYR A 229 11.79 -0.28 3.46
CA TYR A 229 11.18 -1.23 2.53
C TYR A 229 11.91 -2.58 2.59
N THR A 230 11.13 -3.66 2.73
CA THR A 230 11.61 -5.02 2.49
C THR A 230 10.69 -5.71 1.49
N ASN A 231 11.27 -6.43 0.54
CA ASN A 231 10.49 -7.15 -0.47
C ASN A 231 10.15 -8.58 -0.01
N THR A 232 9.49 -8.67 1.13
CA THR A 232 9.18 -9.95 1.80
C THR A 232 7.79 -9.87 2.39
N LEU A 233 7.10 -11.00 2.49
CA LEU A 233 5.78 -11.08 3.11
C LEU A 233 5.75 -12.19 4.14
N TYR A 234 4.98 -11.98 5.21
CA TYR A 234 4.71 -13.02 6.17
C TYR A 234 3.62 -13.96 5.63
N LEU A 235 4.04 -15.11 5.10
CA LEU A 235 3.21 -16.02 4.28
C LEU A 235 2.24 -16.90 5.07
N SER A 236 2.17 -16.80 6.39
CA SER A 236 1.32 -17.67 7.25
C SER A 236 -0.19 -17.62 6.95
N HIS A 237 -0.63 -16.69 6.11
CA HIS A 237 -2.04 -16.46 5.81
C HIS A 237 -2.34 -16.30 4.30
N LEU A 238 -1.76 -17.15 3.43
CA LEU A 238 -2.14 -17.16 2.00
C LEU A 238 -3.66 -17.37 1.81
N ASP A 239 -4.31 -18.10 2.71
CA ASP A 239 -5.77 -18.28 2.76
C ASP A 239 -6.54 -16.95 2.76
N LYS A 240 -6.04 -15.92 3.46
CA LYS A 240 -6.66 -14.59 3.48
C LYS A 240 -6.60 -13.90 2.12
N LEU A 241 -5.51 -14.08 1.37
CA LEU A 241 -5.38 -13.56 0.02
C LEU A 241 -6.33 -14.28 -0.95
N HIS A 242 -6.58 -15.58 -0.76
CA HIS A 242 -7.52 -16.34 -1.58
C HIS A 242 -8.96 -15.91 -1.40
N ALA A 243 -9.34 -15.60 -0.16
CA ALA A 243 -10.70 -15.25 0.19
C ALA A 243 -11.11 -13.85 -0.31
N HIS A 244 -10.14 -13.01 -0.68
CA HIS A 244 -10.40 -11.63 -1.04
C HIS A 244 -10.71 -11.46 -2.54
N MET A 245 -11.94 -11.08 -2.84
CA MET A 245 -12.43 -10.73 -4.18
C MET A 245 -13.31 -9.48 -4.08
N ALA A 246 -12.77 -8.31 -4.46
CA ALA A 246 -13.44 -7.04 -4.19
C ALA A 246 -14.63 -6.74 -5.15
N LEU A 247 -14.60 -7.27 -6.38
CA LEU A 247 -15.61 -6.94 -7.40
C LEU A 247 -16.91 -7.75 -7.28
N ILE A 248 -16.97 -8.83 -6.50
CA ILE A 248 -18.19 -9.65 -6.37
C ILE A 248 -19.37 -8.84 -5.80
N MET A 249 -19.08 -7.72 -5.13
CA MET A 249 -20.05 -6.95 -4.34
C MET A 249 -20.43 -5.59 -4.93
N LEU A 250 -19.79 -5.14 -6.02
CA LEU A 250 -20.08 -3.85 -6.66
C LEU A 250 -21.19 -3.95 -7.73
N ASP A 251 -21.71 -5.15 -7.99
CA ASP A 251 -22.77 -5.45 -8.96
C ASP A 251 -24.20 -5.20 -8.40
N LYS A 252 -24.43 -4.08 -7.71
CA LYS A 252 -25.78 -3.68 -7.26
C LYS A 252 -26.14 -2.25 -7.63
#